data_AF-A0A7K4LN83-F1
#
_entry.id   AF-A0A7K4LN83-F1
#
_cell.length_a   1.000
_cell.length_b   1.000
_cell.length_c   1.000
_cell.angle_alpha   90.00
_cell.angle_beta   90.00
_cell.angle_gamma   90.00
#
_symmetry.space_group_name_H-M   'P 1'
#
loop_
_entity.id
_entity.type
_entity.pdbx_description
1 polymer ?
#
loop_
_entity_poly.entity_id
_entity_poly.type
_entity_poly.pdbx_seq_one_letter_code
_entity_poly.pdbx_strand_id
1 'polypeptide(L)'
;LPQFSVCLTVVFLLQLAAGVLGFVFSDKARGKVSEIINGAIVHYRDDLDLQNLIDFGQREFSCCGGVSYKDWSRNMYFNCTAANPSRERCSVPFSCCLRDAGEAVVNTMCGQGMQAMGYLEASEFIHTNGCIDKLVNWSHSNLFLLGGVALGLAVPQV
;
A
#
# COMPACT_ATOMS: atom_id res chain seq x y z
N LEU A 1 -19.18 37.54 2.99
CA LEU A 1 -19.92 36.83 4.06
C LEU A 1 -20.85 35.74 3.50
N PRO A 2 -21.83 35.99 2.63
CA PRO A 2 -22.71 34.94 2.09
C PRO A 2 -21.96 33.93 1.20
N GLN A 3 -21.05 34.41 0.35
CA GLN A 3 -20.25 33.54 -0.54
C GLN A 3 -19.42 32.49 0.23
N PHE A 4 -18.87 32.88 1.38
CA PHE A 4 -18.07 31.99 2.22
C PHE A 4 -18.94 30.92 2.88
N SER A 5 -20.10 31.31 3.42
CA SER A 5 -21.07 30.37 3.99
C SER A 5 -21.59 29.37 2.95
N VAL A 6 -21.92 29.83 1.74
CA VAL A 6 -22.35 28.96 0.64
C VAL A 6 -21.25 27.95 0.27
N CYS A 7 -19.99 28.38 0.16
CA CYS A 7 -18.87 27.48 -0.12
C CYS A 7 -18.71 26.40 0.97
N LEU A 8 -18.78 26.77 2.26
CA LEU A 8 -18.66 25.81 3.36
C LEU A 8 -19.80 24.78 3.34
N THR A 9 -21.04 25.22 3.11
CA THR A 9 -22.18 24.31 3.00
C THR A 9 -22.00 23.32 1.84
N VAL A 10 -21.51 23.78 0.69
CA VAL A 10 -21.22 22.89 -0.46
C VAL A 10 -20.13 21.86 -0.11
N VAL A 11 -19.04 22.30 0.54
CA VAL A 11 -17.97 21.39 0.96
C VAL A 11 -18.48 20.35 1.96
N PHE A 12 -19.31 20.76 2.94
CA PHE A 12 -19.91 19.84 3.90
C PHE A 12 -20.79 18.78 3.23
N LEU A 13 -21.64 19.18 2.27
CA LEU A 13 -22.47 18.24 1.51
C LEU A 13 -21.61 17.26 0.68
N LEU A 14 -20.49 17.72 0.10
CA LEU A 14 -19.55 16.85 -0.60
C LEU A 14 -18.86 15.87 0.34
N GLN A 15 -18.50 16.30 1.56
CA GLN A 15 -17.92 15.40 2.57
C GLN A 15 -18.91 14.30 2.98
N LEU A 16 -20.18 14.65 3.24
CA LEU A 16 -21.22 13.67 3.55
C LEU A 16 -21.43 12.69 2.39
N ALA A 17 -21.56 13.20 1.16
CA ALA A 17 -21.70 12.37 -0.03
C ALA A 17 -20.51 11.42 -0.21
N ALA A 18 -19.28 11.92 -0.06
CA ALA A 18 -18.07 11.11 -0.14
C ALA A 18 -18.02 10.02 0.95
N GLY A 19 -18.41 10.34 2.18
CA GLY A 19 -18.49 9.36 3.28
C GLY A 19 -19.51 8.25 2.99
N VAL A 20 -20.72 8.60 2.54
CA VAL A 20 -21.76 7.63 2.18
C VAL A 20 -21.33 6.77 1.00
N LEU A 21 -20.81 7.38 -0.07
CA LEU A 21 -20.35 6.65 -1.25
C LEU A 21 -19.15 5.75 -0.92
N GLY A 22 -18.20 6.22 -0.12
CA GLY A 22 -17.05 5.44 0.32
C GLY A 22 -17.45 4.21 1.12
N PHE A 23 -18.48 4.33 1.97
CA PHE A 23 -19.03 3.20 2.71
C PHE A 23 -19.77 2.20 1.80
N VAL A 24 -20.69 2.69 0.96
CA VAL A 24 -21.52 1.86 0.06
C VAL A 24 -20.68 1.15 -1.01
N PHE A 25 -19.67 1.82 -1.56
CA PHE A 25 -18.83 1.31 -2.64
C PHE A 25 -17.44 0.88 -2.17
N SER A 26 -17.31 0.48 -0.90
CA SER A 26 -16.04 0.09 -0.28
C SER A 26 -15.32 -1.05 -1.03
N ASP A 27 -16.05 -2.08 -1.47
CA ASP A 27 -15.48 -3.16 -2.28
C ASP A 27 -14.95 -2.68 -3.64
N LYS A 28 -15.68 -1.76 -4.29
CA LYS A 28 -15.25 -1.18 -5.58
C LYS A 28 -14.03 -0.28 -5.39
N ALA A 29 -13.98 0.48 -4.29
CA ALA A 29 -12.82 1.27 -3.92
C ALA A 29 -11.59 0.36 -3.71
N ARG A 30 -11.76 -0.77 -3.00
CA ARG A 30 -10.69 -1.78 -2.82
C ARG A 30 -10.19 -2.33 -4.16
N GLY A 31 -11.10 -2.65 -5.09
CA GLY A 31 -10.73 -3.09 -6.44
C GLY A 31 -9.91 -2.04 -7.20
N LYS A 32 -10.29 -0.76 -7.09
CA LYS A 32 -9.56 0.36 -7.70
C LYS A 32 -8.19 0.58 -7.08
N VAL A 33 -8.07 0.48 -5.75
CA VAL A 33 -6.79 0.52 -5.06
C VAL A 33 -5.88 -0.62 -5.54
N SER A 34 -6.43 -1.83 -5.72
CA SER A 34 -5.66 -2.95 -6.28
C SER A 34 -5.15 -2.66 -7.69
N GLU A 35 -5.98 -2.12 -8.58
CA GLU A 35 -5.58 -1.72 -9.94
C GLU A 35 -4.43 -0.70 -9.91
N ILE A 36 -4.53 0.33 -9.07
CA ILE A 36 -3.50 1.36 -8.90
C ILE A 36 -2.19 0.76 -8.42
N ILE A 37 -2.21 -0.04 -7.35
CA ILE A 37 -0.99 -0.66 -6.80
C ILE A 37 -0.36 -1.62 -7.80
N ASN A 38 -1.17 -2.39 -8.53
CA ASN A 38 -0.67 -3.31 -9.55
C ASN A 38 0.02 -2.55 -10.69
N GLY A 39 -0.55 -1.43 -11.15
CA GLY A 39 0.11 -0.55 -12.11
C GLY A 39 1.41 0.05 -11.57
N ALA A 40 1.40 0.46 -10.29
CA ALA A 40 2.58 0.99 -9.61
C ALA A 40 3.71 -0.05 -9.52
N ILE A 41 3.41 -1.33 -9.26
CA ILE A 41 4.38 -2.44 -9.26
C ILE A 41 5.00 -2.64 -10.64
N VAL A 42 4.18 -2.62 -11.70
CA VAL A 42 4.68 -2.77 -13.08
C VAL A 42 5.74 -1.71 -13.40
N HIS A 43 5.49 -0.46 -12.99
CA HIS A 43 6.35 0.70 -13.24
C HIS A 43 7.35 1.01 -12.11
N TYR A 44 7.54 0.10 -11.15
CA TYR A 44 8.35 0.36 -9.93
C TYR A 44 9.78 0.87 -10.21
N ARG A 45 10.39 0.48 -11.32
CA ARG A 45 11.77 0.88 -11.69
C ARG A 45 11.83 2.06 -12.67
N ASP A 46 10.68 2.59 -13.09
CA ASP A 46 10.61 3.62 -14.13
C ASP A 46 10.81 5.02 -13.55
N ASP A 47 10.46 5.22 -12.28
CA ASP A 47 10.51 6.51 -11.58
C ASP A 47 10.98 6.35 -10.12
N LEU A 48 11.95 7.19 -9.70
CA LEU A 48 12.55 7.12 -8.36
C LEU A 48 11.59 7.55 -7.25
N ASP A 49 10.70 8.50 -7.51
CA ASP A 49 9.72 8.96 -6.53
C ASP A 49 8.64 7.89 -6.32
N LEU A 50 8.21 7.23 -7.40
CA LEU A 50 7.32 6.06 -7.33
C LEU A 50 7.96 4.93 -6.53
N GLN A 51 9.23 4.61 -6.81
CA GLN A 51 9.99 3.62 -6.06
C GLN A 51 10.03 3.95 -4.56
N ASN A 52 10.40 5.19 -4.22
CA ASN A 52 10.46 5.65 -2.83
C ASN A 52 9.10 5.59 -2.13
N LEU A 53 8.02 5.96 -2.82
CA LEU A 53 6.66 5.90 -2.29
C LEU A 53 6.22 4.46 -1.97
N ILE A 54 6.45 3.53 -2.90
CA ILE A 54 6.13 2.12 -2.70
C ILE A 54 6.96 1.54 -1.55
N ASP A 55 8.27 1.83 -1.55
CA ASP A 55 9.18 1.35 -0.53
C ASP A 55 8.87 1.91 0.86
N PHE A 56 8.40 3.15 0.95
CA PHE A 56 7.91 3.75 2.19
C PHE A 56 6.65 3.03 2.66
N GLY A 57 5.65 2.86 1.79
CA GLY A 57 4.40 2.20 2.15
C GLY A 57 4.60 0.77 2.63
N GLN A 58 5.47 -0.01 1.97
CA GLN A 58 5.77 -1.39 2.37
C GLN A 58 6.40 -1.48 3.76
N ARG A 59 7.30 -0.56 4.08
CA ARG A 59 7.91 -0.48 5.41
C ARG A 59 6.93 -0.02 6.48
N GLU A 60 6.20 1.05 6.21
CA GLU A 60 5.25 1.65 7.18
C GLU A 60 4.13 0.67 7.55
N PHE A 61 3.58 -0.02 6.55
CA PHE A 61 2.47 -0.97 6.77
C PHE A 61 2.93 -2.42 6.99
N SER A 62 4.24 -2.68 7.01
CA SER A 62 4.83 -4.02 7.22
C SER A 62 4.18 -5.07 6.29
N CYS A 63 4.27 -4.80 5.00
CA CYS A 63 3.58 -5.53 3.92
C CYS A 63 4.47 -5.66 2.67
N CYS A 64 4.09 -6.52 1.73
CA CYS A 64 4.79 -6.67 0.47
C CYS A 64 3.82 -6.97 -0.69
N GLY A 65 3.98 -6.23 -1.79
CA GLY A 65 3.07 -6.30 -2.93
C GLY A 65 1.70 -5.68 -2.64
N GLY A 66 0.74 -5.89 -3.54
CA GLY A 66 -0.62 -5.36 -3.38
C GLY A 66 -1.48 -6.28 -2.53
N VAL A 67 -1.63 -7.51 -3.00
CA VAL A 67 -2.37 -8.60 -2.34
C VAL A 67 -1.39 -9.63 -1.76
N SER A 68 -0.26 -9.85 -2.43
CA SER A 68 0.77 -10.80 -1.99
C SER A 68 2.16 -10.38 -2.48
N TYR A 69 3.20 -10.82 -1.77
CA TYR A 69 4.59 -10.68 -2.19
C TYR A 69 4.87 -11.22 -3.60
N LYS A 70 4.04 -12.14 -4.12
CA LYS A 70 4.16 -12.66 -5.49
C LYS A 70 3.69 -11.70 -6.58
N ASP A 71 2.99 -10.61 -6.23
CA ASP A 71 2.59 -9.58 -7.20
C ASP A 71 3.79 -8.93 -7.88
N TRP A 72 4.97 -8.99 -7.24
CA TRP A 72 6.23 -8.55 -7.83
C TRP A 72 6.59 -9.28 -9.13
N SER A 73 6.03 -10.47 -9.39
CA SER A 73 6.20 -11.12 -10.70
C SER A 73 5.63 -10.32 -11.88
N ARG A 74 4.78 -9.31 -11.64
CA ARG A 74 4.26 -8.41 -12.68
C ARG A 74 5.29 -7.41 -13.19
N ASN A 75 6.29 -7.10 -12.37
CA ASN A 75 7.38 -6.21 -12.76
C ASN A 75 8.42 -6.99 -13.59
N MET A 76 8.92 -6.39 -14.69
CA MET A 76 9.82 -7.08 -15.61
C MET A 76 11.16 -7.52 -14.98
N TYR A 77 11.66 -6.81 -13.97
CA TYR A 77 12.91 -7.15 -13.29
C TYR A 77 12.74 -8.28 -12.29
N PHE A 78 11.57 -8.37 -11.64
CA PHE A 78 11.29 -9.36 -10.59
C PHE A 78 10.52 -10.59 -11.11
N ASN A 79 9.99 -10.54 -12.33
CA ASN A 79 9.22 -11.62 -12.96
C ASN A 79 9.91 -12.98 -12.81
N CYS A 80 9.25 -13.95 -12.18
CA CYS A 80 9.86 -15.21 -11.78
C CYS A 80 9.97 -16.27 -12.91
N THR A 81 9.72 -15.91 -14.16
CA THR A 81 9.85 -16.83 -15.30
C THR A 81 11.31 -17.23 -15.51
N ALA A 82 11.57 -18.52 -15.75
CA ALA A 82 12.93 -19.04 -15.93
C ALA A 82 13.74 -18.33 -17.04
N ALA A 83 13.07 -17.82 -18.07
CA ALA A 83 13.68 -17.07 -19.18
C ALA A 83 14.10 -15.64 -18.82
N ASN A 84 13.68 -15.09 -17.68
CA ASN A 84 14.01 -13.72 -17.29
C ASN A 84 15.53 -13.62 -16.96
N PRO A 85 16.31 -12.79 -17.67
CA PRO A 85 17.74 -12.64 -17.42
C PRO A 85 18.07 -11.72 -16.22
N SER A 86 17.07 -11.07 -15.63
CA SER A 86 17.27 -10.13 -14.52
C SER A 86 17.92 -10.79 -13.31
N ARG A 87 18.86 -10.07 -12.68
CA ARG A 87 19.49 -10.49 -11.41
C ARG A 87 18.49 -10.51 -10.26
N GLU A 88 17.41 -9.73 -10.36
CA GLU A 88 16.33 -9.64 -9.37
C GLU A 88 15.18 -10.62 -9.65
N ARG A 89 15.35 -11.53 -10.62
CA ARG A 89 14.34 -12.55 -10.95
C ARG A 89 13.89 -13.31 -9.69
N CYS A 90 12.58 -13.55 -9.56
CA CYS A 90 11.96 -14.22 -8.42
C CYS A 90 12.24 -13.53 -7.06
N SER A 91 12.64 -12.27 -7.06
CA SER A 91 12.96 -11.54 -5.84
C SER A 91 11.87 -10.54 -5.49
N VAL A 92 11.89 -10.00 -4.28
CA VAL A 92 11.08 -8.83 -3.90
C VAL A 92 12.02 -7.67 -3.54
N PRO A 93 11.57 -6.41 -3.56
CA PRO A 93 12.38 -5.30 -3.10
C PRO A 93 12.76 -5.42 -1.63
N PHE A 94 13.86 -4.79 -1.26
CA PHE A 94 14.38 -4.78 0.11
C PHE A 94 13.40 -4.16 1.12
N SER A 95 12.47 -3.31 0.68
CA SER A 95 11.43 -2.70 1.50
C SER A 95 10.42 -3.71 2.05
N CYS A 96 10.32 -4.90 1.43
CA CYS A 96 9.52 -6.01 1.95
C CYS A 96 10.17 -6.76 3.12
N CYS A 97 11.45 -6.55 3.38
CA CYS A 97 12.18 -7.37 4.33
C CYS A 97 11.89 -7.03 5.78
N LEU A 98 11.93 -8.06 6.62
CA LEU A 98 11.87 -7.89 8.05
C LEU A 98 13.08 -7.07 8.50
N ARG A 99 12.83 -6.07 9.34
CA ARG A 99 13.88 -5.27 9.98
C ARG A 99 14.01 -5.72 11.42
N ASP A 100 15.15 -6.29 11.77
CA ASP A 100 15.46 -6.54 13.17
C ASP A 100 15.87 -5.23 13.85
N ALA A 101 15.26 -4.95 15.00
CA ALA A 101 15.46 -3.72 15.76
C ALA A 101 16.92 -3.53 16.26
N GLY A 102 17.76 -4.57 16.17
CA GLY A 102 19.17 -4.56 16.56
C GLY A 102 20.17 -4.49 15.40
N GLU A 103 19.73 -4.56 14.14
CA GLU A 103 20.65 -4.55 12.99
C GLU A 103 20.98 -3.12 12.56
N ALA A 104 22.27 -2.75 12.68
CA ALA A 104 22.78 -1.47 12.20
C ALA A 104 22.82 -1.36 10.67
N VAL A 105 22.72 -2.48 9.95
CA VAL A 105 22.82 -2.56 8.49
C VAL A 105 21.68 -3.43 7.96
N VAL A 106 20.82 -2.84 7.14
CA VAL A 106 19.75 -3.58 6.46
C VAL A 106 20.37 -4.49 5.39
N ASN A 107 20.13 -5.79 5.46
CA ASN A 107 20.49 -6.72 4.39
C ASN A 107 19.69 -6.36 3.13
N THR A 108 20.30 -5.71 2.15
CA THR A 108 19.61 -5.32 0.91
C THR A 108 19.33 -6.49 -0.04
N MET A 109 19.86 -7.68 0.25
CA MET A 109 19.67 -8.90 -0.55
C MET A 109 18.66 -9.88 0.06
N CYS A 110 18.05 -9.57 1.21
CA CYS A 110 17.01 -10.37 1.87
C CYS A 110 15.85 -10.77 0.93
N GLY A 111 15.51 -9.93 -0.05
CA GLY A 111 14.41 -10.20 -0.97
C GLY A 111 14.74 -11.22 -2.08
N GLN A 112 16.01 -11.64 -2.20
CA GLN A 112 16.47 -12.47 -3.30
C GLN A 112 15.83 -13.86 -3.30
N GLY A 113 15.20 -14.25 -4.41
CA GLY A 113 14.59 -15.58 -4.57
C GLY A 113 13.33 -15.82 -3.73
N MET A 114 12.86 -14.82 -2.97
CA MET A 114 11.73 -14.97 -2.04
C MET A 114 10.44 -15.41 -2.74
N GLN A 115 10.21 -15.03 -4.00
CA GLN A 115 9.01 -15.45 -4.73
C GLN A 115 8.97 -16.96 -5.04
N ALA A 116 10.14 -17.63 -5.06
CA ALA A 116 10.23 -19.06 -5.28
C ALA A 116 9.92 -19.88 -4.01
N MET A 117 10.03 -19.27 -2.83
CA MET A 117 9.74 -19.90 -1.54
C MET A 117 8.23 -19.98 -1.28
N GLY A 118 7.86 -20.92 -0.41
CA GLY A 118 6.50 -21.02 0.12
C GLY A 118 6.18 -19.84 1.05
N TYR A 119 4.88 -19.63 1.33
CA TYR A 119 4.43 -18.52 2.19
C TYR A 119 5.07 -18.56 3.59
N LEU A 120 5.14 -19.74 4.22
CA LEU A 120 5.69 -19.90 5.58
C LEU A 120 7.20 -19.65 5.60
N GLU A 121 7.94 -20.23 4.66
CA GLU A 121 9.39 -20.07 4.54
C GLU A 121 9.77 -18.61 4.23
N ALA A 122 9.07 -17.97 3.29
CA ALA A 122 9.29 -16.55 2.99
C ALA A 122 8.96 -15.63 4.18
N SER A 123 8.00 -16.02 5.02
CA SER A 123 7.58 -15.19 6.17
C SER A 123 8.63 -15.07 7.28
N GLU A 124 9.67 -15.90 7.26
CA GLU A 124 10.81 -15.78 8.16
C GLU A 124 11.77 -14.64 7.77
N PHE A 125 11.70 -14.15 6.52
CA PHE A 125 12.64 -13.16 5.98
C PHE A 125 11.96 -11.87 5.49
N ILE A 126 10.71 -11.97 5.04
CA ILE A 126 9.96 -10.84 4.48
C ILE A 126 8.53 -10.77 5.04
N HIS A 127 7.91 -9.60 4.93
CA HIS A 127 6.48 -9.46 5.09
C HIS A 127 5.78 -10.11 3.89
N THR A 128 5.02 -11.19 4.09
CA THR A 128 4.35 -11.91 2.98
C THR A 128 2.93 -11.41 2.68
N ASN A 129 2.33 -10.65 3.61
CA ASN A 129 0.99 -10.09 3.48
C ASN A 129 0.96 -8.89 2.53
N GLY A 130 -0.09 -8.79 1.71
CA GLY A 130 -0.32 -7.65 0.83
C GLY A 130 -0.64 -6.35 1.56
N CYS A 131 -0.23 -5.22 0.98
CA CYS A 131 -0.45 -3.91 1.55
C CYS A 131 -1.92 -3.48 1.58
N ILE A 132 -2.75 -3.97 0.67
CA ILE A 132 -4.19 -3.62 0.62
C ILE A 132 -4.89 -4.13 1.89
N ASP A 133 -4.65 -5.38 2.27
CA ASP A 133 -5.24 -5.96 3.48
C ASP A 133 -4.72 -5.30 4.75
N LYS A 134 -3.42 -5.00 4.79
CA LYS A 134 -2.80 -4.29 5.92
C LYS A 134 -3.39 -2.89 6.08
N LEU A 135 -3.59 -2.15 4.99
CA LEU A 135 -4.21 -0.83 5.02
C LEU A 135 -5.66 -0.90 5.51
N VAL A 136 -6.45 -1.85 4.99
CA VAL A 136 -7.84 -2.05 5.42
C VAL A 136 -7.91 -2.38 6.91
N ASN A 137 -7.07 -3.31 7.38
CA ASN A 137 -7.00 -3.68 8.80
C ASN A 137 -6.59 -2.49 9.68
N TRP A 138 -5.60 -1.71 9.23
CA TRP A 138 -5.20 -0.48 9.92
C TRP A 138 -6.37 0.52 10.02
N SER A 139 -7.16 0.69 8.96
CA SER A 139 -8.34 1.56 8.99
C SER A 139 -9.40 1.08 9.99
N HIS A 140 -9.66 -0.23 10.07
CA HIS A 140 -10.58 -0.79 11.06
C HIS A 140 -10.08 -0.58 12.49
N SER A 141 -8.79 -0.80 12.75
CA SER A 141 -8.20 -0.59 14.07
C SER A 141 -8.14 0.88 14.49
N ASN A 142 -8.09 1.80 13.53
CA ASN A 142 -7.98 3.25 13.77
C ASN A 142 -9.27 4.01 13.47
N LEU A 143 -10.42 3.32 13.47
CA LEU A 143 -11.71 3.92 13.11
C LEU A 143 -12.05 5.14 13.97
N PHE A 144 -11.72 5.13 15.27
CA PHE A 144 -11.94 6.27 16.15
C PHE A 144 -11.09 7.49 15.77
N LEU A 145 -9.84 7.28 15.38
CA LEU A 145 -8.95 8.34 14.93
C LEU A 145 -9.47 8.93 13.61
N LEU A 146 -9.81 8.08 12.64
CA LEU A 146 -10.37 8.51 11.37
C LEU A 146 -11.70 9.25 11.54
N GLY A 147 -12.57 8.75 12.41
CA GLY A 147 -13.82 9.41 12.78
C GLY A 147 -13.59 10.75 13.45
N GLY A 148 -12.62 10.85 14.37
CA GLY A 148 -12.24 12.09 15.03
C GLY A 148 -11.71 13.15 14.05
N VAL A 149 -10.87 12.75 13.09
CA VAL A 149 -10.39 13.64 12.02
C VAL A 149 -11.55 14.09 11.13
N ALA A 150 -12.44 13.17 10.74
CA ALA A 150 -13.61 13.51 9.93
C ALA A 150 -14.54 14.50 10.65
N LEU A 151 -14.82 14.28 11.94
CA LEU A 151 -15.61 15.20 12.76
C LEU A 151 -14.90 16.55 12.95
N GLY A 152 -13.59 16.55 13.19
CA GLY A 152 -12.80 17.78 13.32
C GLY A 152 -12.77 18.63 12.04
N LEU A 153 -12.86 17.99 10.87
CA LEU A 153 -13.01 18.68 9.58
C LEU A 153 -14.44 19.16 9.33
N ALA A 154 -15.45 18.41 9.77
CA ALA A 154 -16.85 18.70 9.50
C ALA A 154 -17.45 19.74 10.44
N VAL A 155 -17.18 19.67 11.75
CA VAL A 155 -17.79 20.55 12.76
C VAL A 155 -17.56 22.04 12.51
N PRO A 156 -16.35 22.52 12.12
CA PRO A 156 -16.14 23.94 11.84
C PRO A 156 -16.86 24.47 10.59
N GLN A 157 -17.39 23.58 9.74
CA GLN A 157 -18.09 23.95 8.50
C GLN A 157 -19.59 24.18 8.72
N VAL A 158 -20.12 23.75 9.88
CA VAL A 158 -21.52 23.89 10.31
C VAL A 158 -21.65 25.15 11.17
#